data_AF-A0A1V5QFX6-F1
#
_entry.id   AF-A0A1V5QFX6-F1
#
_cell.length_a   1.000
_cell.length_b   1.000
_cell.length_c   1.000
_cell.angle_alpha   90.00
_cell.angle_beta   90.00
_cell.angle_gamma   90.00
#
_symmetry.space_group_name_H-M   'P 1'
#
loop_
_entity.id
_entity.type
_entity.pdbx_description
1 polymer ?
#
loop_
_entity_poly.entity_id
_entity_poly.type
_entity_poly.pdbx_seq_one_letter_code
_entity_poly.pdbx_strand_id
1 'polypeptide(L)'
;MQRCMRTNIVLNDELVEQAMKYSRSKSKRAVVEEALGVYVAAKEAEAKRQSYAERLSQVRGKLAGVKVRESSRDVVRRDRERAS
;
A
#
# COMPACT_ATOMS: atom_id res chain seq x y z
N MET A 1 -26.97 0.17 -6.89
CA MET A 1 -27.27 -0.90 -5.91
C MET A 1 -26.91 -0.40 -4.52
N GLN A 2 -27.90 -0.06 -3.70
CA GLN A 2 -27.67 0.37 -2.32
C GLN A 2 -27.31 -0.87 -1.49
N ARG A 3 -26.01 -1.07 -1.19
CA ARG A 3 -25.58 -2.15 -0.29
C ARG A 3 -26.04 -1.76 1.12
N CYS A 4 -27.03 -2.47 1.64
CA CYS A 4 -27.62 -2.15 2.94
C CYS A 4 -26.71 -2.63 4.08
N MET A 5 -26.35 -1.73 4.99
CA MET A 5 -25.59 -2.05 6.19
C MET A 5 -26.54 -2.64 7.26
N ARG A 6 -26.45 -3.95 7.52
CA ARG A 6 -27.13 -4.59 8.66
C ARG A 6 -26.37 -4.22 9.93
N THR A 7 -27.05 -3.61 10.90
CA THR A 7 -26.45 -3.08 12.13
C THR A 7 -26.93 -3.87 13.34
N ASN A 8 -26.34 -5.06 13.54
CA ASN A 8 -26.46 -5.85 14.77
C ASN A 8 -25.12 -5.87 15.52
N ILE A 9 -24.44 -4.73 15.59
CA ILE A 9 -23.14 -4.60 16.26
C ILE A 9 -23.22 -3.49 17.31
N VAL A 10 -22.68 -3.77 18.50
CA VAL A 10 -22.50 -2.75 19.54
C VAL A 10 -21.22 -2.01 19.24
N LEU A 11 -21.32 -0.69 19.09
CA LEU A 11 -20.17 0.19 18.89
C LEU A 11 -19.77 0.82 20.22
N ASN A 12 -18.47 1.03 20.42
CA ASN A 12 -18.00 1.83 21.55
C ASN A 12 -18.31 3.31 21.26
N ASP A 13 -19.20 3.90 22.05
CA ASP A 13 -19.67 5.26 21.84
C ASP A 13 -18.57 6.31 21.98
N GLU A 14 -17.60 6.12 22.89
CA GLU A 14 -16.48 7.05 23.07
C GLU A 14 -15.59 7.09 21.83
N LEU A 15 -15.30 5.92 21.24
CA LEU A 15 -14.52 5.84 20.00
C LEU A 15 -15.27 6.43 18.82
N VAL A 16 -16.59 6.24 18.76
CA VAL A 16 -17.44 6.83 17.72
C VAL A 16 -17.46 8.35 17.86
N GLU A 17 -17.59 8.88 19.08
CA GLU A 17 -17.52 10.33 19.33
C GLU A 17 -16.17 10.93 18.95
N GLN A 18 -15.07 10.25 19.28
CA GLN A 18 -13.74 10.67 18.86
C GLN A 18 -13.60 10.65 17.33
N ALA A 19 -14.05 9.59 16.67
CA ALA A 19 -14.04 9.50 15.21
C ALA A 19 -14.93 10.56 14.55
N MET A 20 -16.07 10.91 15.15
CA MET A 20 -16.96 11.98 14.71
C MET A 20 -16.29 13.36 14.75
N LYS A 21 -15.31 13.60 15.63
CA LYS A 21 -14.55 14.88 15.62
C LYS A 21 -13.67 15.04 14.38
N TYR A 22 -13.18 13.92 13.83
CA TYR A 22 -12.32 13.90 12.65
C TYR A 22 -13.10 13.70 11.35
N SER A 23 -14.27 13.09 11.43
CA SER A 23 -15.15 12.90 10.28
C SER A 23 -15.95 14.17 10.00
N ARG A 24 -16.24 14.41 8.71
CA ARG A 24 -17.19 15.46 8.28
C ARG A 24 -18.66 15.02 8.38
N SER A 25 -18.89 13.79 8.83
CA SER A 25 -20.20 13.15 8.80
C SER A 25 -21.03 13.43 10.05
N LYS A 26 -22.34 13.63 9.85
CA LYS A 26 -23.30 13.89 10.94
C LYS A 26 -23.93 12.63 11.55
N SER A 27 -23.57 11.42 11.08
CA SER A 27 -24.19 10.18 11.54
C SER A 27 -23.16 9.10 11.85
N LYS A 28 -23.43 8.31 12.91
CA LYS A 28 -22.60 7.16 13.30
C LYS A 28 -22.40 6.18 12.14
N ARG A 29 -23.43 5.97 11.31
CA ARG A 29 -23.37 5.09 10.11
C ARG A 29 -22.33 5.58 9.11
N ALA A 30 -22.37 6.87 8.77
CA ALA A 30 -21.44 7.45 7.80
C ALA A 30 -19.99 7.45 8.32
N VAL A 31 -19.78 7.65 9.62
CA VAL A 31 -18.44 7.49 10.23
C VAL A 31 -17.91 6.07 10.10
N VAL A 32 -18.76 5.07 10.34
CA VAL A 32 -18.33 3.67 10.19
C VAL A 32 -18.04 3.34 8.72
N GLU A 33 -18.84 3.84 7.79
CA GLU A 33 -18.59 3.65 6.34
C GLU A 33 -17.26 4.29 5.92
N GLU A 34 -16.99 5.51 6.37
CA GLU A 34 -15.71 6.20 6.15
C GLU A 34 -14.54 5.40 6.75
N ALA A 35 -14.66 4.95 7.99
CA ALA A 35 -13.64 4.15 8.66
C ALA A 35 -13.36 2.81 7.95
N LEU A 36 -14.40 2.12 7.48
CA LEU A 36 -14.27 0.89 6.71
C LEU A 36 -13.57 1.15 5.37
N GLY A 37 -13.88 2.27 4.68
CA GLY A 37 -13.19 2.67 3.46
C GLY A 37 -11.69 2.88 3.68
N VAL A 38 -11.32 3.61 4.74
CA VAL A 38 -9.93 3.82 5.13
C VAL A 38 -9.23 2.50 5.47
N TYR A 39 -9.89 1.62 6.21
CA TYR A 39 -9.34 0.32 6.58
C TYR A 39 -9.05 -0.56 5.36
N VAL A 40 -9.98 -0.64 4.41
CA VAL A 40 -9.79 -1.39 3.16
C VAL A 40 -8.62 -0.82 2.37
N ALA A 41 -8.56 0.50 2.18
CA ALA A 41 -7.46 1.15 1.47
C ALA A 41 -6.09 0.89 2.14
N ALA A 42 -6.04 0.94 3.47
CA ALA A 42 -4.83 0.63 4.22
C ALA A 42 -4.37 -0.82 4.03
N LYS A 43 -5.31 -1.78 4.03
CA LYS A 43 -5.02 -3.20 3.82
C LYS A 43 -4.61 -3.52 2.38
N GLU A 44 -5.22 -2.87 1.39
CA GLU A 44 -4.77 -2.99 0.00
C GLU A 44 -3.34 -2.45 -0.19
N ALA A 45 -3.02 -1.33 0.44
CA ALA A 45 -1.67 -0.77 0.41
C ALA A 45 -0.65 -1.71 1.10
N GLU A 46 -1.03 -2.33 2.21
CA GLU A 46 -0.23 -3.34 2.91
C GLU A 46 0.03 -4.57 2.03
N ALA A 47 -1.01 -5.13 1.42
CA ALA A 47 -0.90 -6.27 0.52
C ALA A 47 0.00 -5.97 -0.69
N LYS A 48 -0.15 -4.77 -1.27
CA LYS A 48 0.73 -4.31 -2.36
C LYS A 48 2.19 -4.26 -1.90
N ARG A 49 2.49 -3.67 -0.74
CA ARG A 49 3.86 -3.61 -0.20
C ARG A 49 4.47 -4.99 0.04
N GLN A 50 3.70 -5.92 0.58
CA GLN A 50 4.15 -7.31 0.76
C GLN A 50 4.48 -7.96 -0.58
N SER A 51 3.61 -7.80 -1.58
CA SER A 51 3.87 -8.30 -2.94
C SER A 51 5.13 -7.68 -3.56
N TYR A 52 5.38 -6.39 -3.36
CA TYR A 52 6.62 -5.75 -3.84
C TYR A 52 7.87 -6.30 -3.13
N ALA A 53 7.81 -6.52 -1.81
CA ALA A 53 8.91 -7.10 -1.05
C ALA A 53 9.22 -8.53 -1.51
N GLU A 54 8.19 -9.34 -1.76
CA GLU A 54 8.34 -10.69 -2.32
C GLU A 54 8.90 -10.67 -3.74
N ARG A 55 8.42 -9.78 -4.62
CA ARG A 55 8.99 -9.63 -5.97
C ARG A 55 10.46 -9.22 -5.91
N LEU A 56 10.81 -8.32 -4.99
CA LEU A 56 12.20 -7.88 -4.81
C LEU A 56 13.10 -9.02 -4.31
N SER A 57 12.60 -9.84 -3.37
CA SER A 57 13.37 -10.99 -2.86
C SER A 57 13.59 -12.03 -3.96
N GLN A 58 12.59 -12.30 -4.80
CA GLN A 58 12.74 -13.20 -5.95
C GLN A 58 13.73 -12.67 -6.98
N VAL A 59 13.66 -11.38 -7.32
CA VAL A 59 14.61 -10.75 -8.26
C VAL A 59 16.03 -10.80 -7.69
N ARG A 60 16.23 -10.49 -6.40
CA ARG A 60 17.54 -10.60 -5.75
C ARG A 60 18.06 -12.03 -5.75
N GLY A 61 17.21 -13.02 -5.46
CA GLY A 61 17.58 -14.44 -5.53
C GLY A 61 18.02 -14.86 -6.93
N LYS A 62 17.29 -14.44 -7.98
CA LYS A 62 17.66 -14.70 -9.37
C LYS A 62 18.96 -14.02 -9.77
N LEU A 63 19.19 -12.79 -9.31
CA LEU A 63 20.39 -12.02 -9.62
C LEU A 63 21.63 -12.45 -8.82
N ALA A 64 21.46 -13.08 -7.65
CA ALA A 64 22.58 -13.52 -6.81
C ALA A 64 23.52 -14.52 -7.50
N GLY A 65 23.02 -15.30 -8.46
CA GLY A 65 23.83 -16.22 -9.27
C GLY A 65 24.41 -15.59 -10.55
N VAL A 66 24.03 -14.36 -10.90
CA VAL A 66 24.44 -13.72 -12.15
C VAL A 66 25.80 -13.03 -11.94
N LYS A 67 26.86 -13.63 -12.48
CA LYS A 67 28.16 -12.96 -12.60
C LYS A 67 28.09 -11.91 -13.70
N VAL A 68 27.93 -10.65 -13.32
CA VAL A 68 28.05 -9.53 -14.26
C VAL A 68 29.51 -9.40 -14.65
N ARG A 69 29.82 -9.61 -15.93
CA ARG A 69 31.20 -9.56 -16.47
C ARG A 69 31.80 -8.16 -16.43
N GLU A 70 30.97 -7.12 -16.26
CA GLU A 70 31.36 -5.73 -16.39
C GLU A 70 30.56 -4.86 -15.44
N SER A 71 31.21 -3.96 -14.71
CA SER A 71 30.50 -3.14 -13.72
C SER A 71 29.59 -2.14 -14.43
N SER A 72 28.47 -1.77 -13.80
CA SER A 72 27.54 -0.78 -14.36
C SER A 72 28.21 0.56 -14.67
N ARG A 73 29.28 0.90 -13.94
CA ARG A 73 30.09 2.10 -14.19
C ARG A 73 30.90 2.00 -15.48
N ASP A 74 31.39 0.82 -15.82
CA ASP A 74 32.21 0.60 -17.03
C ASP A 74 31.35 0.65 -18.29
N VAL A 75 30.11 0.15 -18.23
CA VAL A 75 29.13 0.29 -19.32
C VAL A 75 28.82 1.77 -19.59
N VAL A 76 28.51 2.53 -18.52
CA VAL A 76 28.20 3.97 -18.65
C VAL A 76 29.40 4.78 -19.16
N ARG A 77 30.62 4.43 -18.72
CA ARG A 77 31.85 5.07 -19.20
C ARG A 77 32.07 4.83 -20.69
N ARG A 78 31.91 3.58 -21.16
CA ARG A 78 32.03 3.23 -22.58
C ARG A 78 31.02 3.98 -23.46
N ASP A 79 29.77 4.11 -23.01
CA ASP A 79 28.75 4.85 -23.77
C ASP A 79 29.10 6.33 -23.90
N ARG A 80 29.69 6.94 -22.87
CA ARG A 80 30.20 8.32 -22.94
C ARG A 80 31.38 8.45 -23.90
N GLU A 81 32.31 7.49 -23.87
CA GLU A 81 33.46 7.46 -24.78
C GLU A 81 33.06 7.21 -26.25
N ARG A 82 31.90 6.61 -26.51
CA ARG A 82 31.34 6.42 -27.86
C ARG A 82 30.56 7.63 -28.40
N ALA A 83 30.15 8.54 -27.52
CA ALA A 83 29.35 9.72 -27.86
C ALA A 83 30.20 11.00 -28.09
N SER A 84 31.52 10.91 -27.89
CA SER A 84 32.54 11.92 -28.18
C SER A 84 33.28 11.60 -29.48
#